data_AF-A0A840WX26-F1
#
_entry.id   AF-A0A840WX26-F1
#
_cell.length_a   1.000
_cell.length_b   1.000
_cell.length_c   1.000
_cell.angle_alpha   90.00
_cell.angle_beta   90.00
_cell.angle_gamma   90.00
#
_symmetry.space_group_name_H-M   'P 1'
#
loop_
_entity.id
_entity.type
_entity.pdbx_description
1 polymer ?
#
loop_
_entity_poly.entity_id
_entity_poly.type
_entity_poly.pdbx_seq_one_letter_code
_entity_poly.pdbx_strand_id
1 'polypeptide(L)'
;MKSITSIAAVIVLTACAAPFPKVETPGLTTPKISMLFNFPEGSVCRVETSAGTLEMATIPGAIDFPQADRTAPSSCDLPDGRTVAITAHNFVPENNRVAGITVYPDGRAYITSSTEDGDLINLEPVDTVN
;
A
#
# COMPACT_ATOMS: atom_id res chain seq x y z
N MET A 1 31.86 50.72 16.05
CA MET A 1 31.45 49.58 15.19
C MET A 1 30.96 48.47 16.11
N LYS A 2 29.66 48.18 16.13
CA LYS A 2 29.06 47.10 16.93
C LYS A 2 28.48 46.08 15.94
N SER A 3 29.13 44.93 15.82
CA SER A 3 28.63 43.81 15.02
C SER A 3 27.53 43.08 15.81
N ILE A 4 26.34 42.97 15.20
CA ILE A 4 25.25 42.15 15.70
C ILE A 4 25.35 40.80 14.97
N THR A 5 25.73 39.76 15.70
CA THR A 5 25.80 38.39 15.18
C THR A 5 24.40 37.80 15.20
N SER A 6 23.76 37.71 14.04
CA SER A 6 22.47 37.03 13.88
C SER A 6 22.65 35.52 14.05
N ILE A 7 22.08 34.97 15.12
CA ILE A 7 21.94 33.53 15.32
C ILE A 7 20.77 33.07 14.43
N ALA A 8 21.08 32.44 13.31
CA ALA A 8 20.09 31.75 12.49
C ALA A 8 19.60 30.51 13.25
N ALA A 9 18.35 30.52 13.67
CA ALA A 9 17.68 29.33 14.21
C ALA A 9 17.51 28.31 13.07
N VAL A 10 18.31 27.25 13.11
CA VAL A 10 18.12 26.07 12.26
C VAL A 10 16.95 25.29 12.85
N ILE A 11 15.74 25.55 12.34
CA ILE A 11 14.58 24.71 12.60
C ILE A 11 14.79 23.43 11.77
N VAL A 12 15.31 22.39 12.42
CA VAL A 12 15.36 21.05 11.84
C VAL A 12 13.93 20.52 11.81
N LEU A 13 13.30 20.54 10.64
CA LEU A 13 12.08 19.78 10.37
C LEU A 13 12.43 18.29 10.38
N THR A 14 12.44 17.67 11.56
CA THR A 14 12.32 16.23 11.68
C THR A 14 10.90 15.84 11.28
N ALA A 15 10.66 15.67 9.98
CA ALA A 15 9.49 14.97 9.48
C ALA A 15 9.66 13.48 9.82
N CYS A 16 9.35 13.13 11.06
CA CYS A 16 9.10 11.75 11.44
C CYS A 16 7.77 11.34 10.81
N ALA A 17 7.79 10.92 9.54
CA ALA A 17 6.68 10.16 8.98
C ALA A 17 6.61 8.86 9.80
N ALA A 18 5.69 8.80 10.76
CA ALA A 18 5.39 7.55 11.45
C ALA A 18 5.06 6.51 10.36
N PRO A 19 5.62 5.29 10.44
CA PRO A 19 5.29 4.25 9.47
C PRO A 19 3.78 4.01 9.50
N PHE A 20 3.16 3.95 8.32
CA PHE A 20 1.74 3.61 8.23
C PHE A 20 1.49 2.26 8.91
N PRO A 21 0.33 2.07 9.56
CA PRO A 21 -0.05 0.78 10.11
C PRO A 21 0.01 -0.30 9.03
N LYS A 22 0.44 -1.50 9.42
CA LYS A 22 0.61 -2.63 8.52
C LYS A 22 0.07 -3.91 9.14
N VAL A 23 -0.65 -4.68 8.32
CA VAL A 23 -1.12 -6.04 8.63
C VAL A 23 -0.49 -6.98 7.61
N GLU A 24 -0.08 -8.16 8.04
CA GLU A 24 0.60 -9.12 7.17
C GLU A 24 0.22 -10.56 7.47
N THR A 25 0.30 -11.43 6.47
CA THR A 25 0.19 -12.87 6.66
C THR A 25 1.25 -13.36 7.67
N PRO A 26 0.90 -14.17 8.68
CA PRO A 26 1.88 -14.72 9.62
C PRO A 26 2.97 -15.50 8.91
N GLY A 27 4.24 -15.20 9.23
CA GLY A 27 5.39 -15.86 8.61
C GLY A 27 5.65 -15.47 7.15
N LEU A 28 5.10 -14.34 6.69
CA LEU A 28 5.28 -13.86 5.33
C LEU A 28 6.77 -13.73 4.96
N THR A 29 7.11 -14.30 3.81
CA THR A 29 8.42 -14.19 3.17
C THR A 29 8.26 -13.72 1.73
N THR A 30 9.37 -13.46 1.03
CA THR A 30 9.32 -13.23 -0.42
C THR A 30 9.10 -14.55 -1.17
N PRO A 31 8.35 -14.57 -2.27
CA PRO A 31 7.78 -13.41 -2.97
C PRO A 31 6.48 -12.86 -2.34
N LYS A 32 6.30 -11.54 -2.37
CA LYS A 32 5.15 -10.86 -1.73
C LYS A 32 4.59 -9.67 -2.49
N ILE A 33 3.35 -9.30 -2.14
CA ILE A 33 2.65 -8.10 -2.55
C ILE A 33 2.35 -7.26 -1.30
N SER A 34 2.58 -5.95 -1.38
CA SER A 34 2.20 -4.97 -0.36
C SER A 34 1.21 -3.99 -0.96
N MET A 35 -0.01 -3.97 -0.45
CA MET A 35 -1.07 -3.06 -0.88
C MET A 35 -1.27 -1.96 0.14
N LEU A 36 -0.89 -0.74 -0.23
CA LEU A 36 -1.20 0.49 0.48
C LEU A 36 -2.56 1.02 0.03
N PHE A 37 -3.48 1.17 0.97
CA PHE A 37 -4.81 1.71 0.74
C PHE A 37 -4.82 3.20 1.09
N ASN A 38 -5.07 4.05 0.10
CA ASN A 38 -5.22 5.49 0.30
C ASN A 38 -6.70 5.89 0.20
N PHE A 39 -7.52 5.29 1.06
CA PHE A 39 -8.97 5.49 1.12
C PHE A 39 -9.37 6.52 2.18
N PRO A 40 -10.62 7.01 2.19
CA PRO A 40 -11.10 7.90 3.25
C PRO A 40 -10.88 7.33 4.66
N GLU A 41 -10.61 8.22 5.62
CA GLU A 41 -10.50 7.82 7.02
C GLU A 41 -11.78 7.13 7.51
N GLY A 42 -11.63 6.04 8.27
CA GLY A 42 -12.74 5.19 8.71
C GLY A 42 -13.08 4.05 7.74
N SER A 43 -12.42 3.97 6.59
CA SER A 43 -12.47 2.79 5.73
C SER A 43 -11.88 1.55 6.42
N VAL A 44 -12.44 0.38 6.12
CA VAL A 44 -11.91 -0.93 6.56
C VAL A 44 -11.62 -1.78 5.34
N CYS A 45 -10.35 -2.09 5.11
CA CYS A 45 -9.89 -2.82 3.93
C CYS A 45 -9.51 -4.26 4.25
N ARG A 46 -9.75 -5.20 3.34
CA ARG A 46 -9.52 -6.63 3.54
C ARG A 46 -8.91 -7.29 2.32
N VAL A 47 -8.13 -8.34 2.57
CA VAL A 47 -7.62 -9.28 1.56
C VAL A 47 -7.88 -10.71 2.05
N GLU A 48 -8.58 -11.51 1.25
CA GLU A 48 -8.94 -12.90 1.56
C GLU A 48 -7.87 -13.86 1.02
N THR A 49 -6.82 -14.05 1.82
CA THR A 49 -5.69 -14.92 1.46
C THR A 49 -5.99 -16.40 1.75
N SER A 50 -5.19 -17.30 1.19
CA SER A 50 -5.21 -18.72 1.54
C SER A 50 -4.96 -19.01 3.03
N ALA A 51 -4.30 -18.11 3.75
CA ALA A 51 -4.05 -18.20 5.19
C ALA A 51 -5.17 -17.60 6.06
N GLY A 52 -6.19 -17.00 5.43
CA GLY A 52 -7.30 -16.30 6.09
C GLY A 52 -7.45 -14.85 5.65
N THR A 53 -8.42 -14.16 6.24
CA THR A 53 -8.70 -12.75 5.96
C THR A 53 -7.77 -11.83 6.74
N LEU A 54 -7.03 -11.00 6.02
CA LEU A 54 -6.29 -9.88 6.60
C LEU A 54 -7.18 -8.65 6.58
N GLU A 55 -7.31 -7.96 7.71
CA GLU A 55 -8.15 -6.77 7.84
C GLU A 55 -7.32 -5.57 8.33
N MET A 56 -7.46 -4.45 7.65
CA MET A 56 -6.88 -3.16 8.00
C MET A 56 -7.99 -2.17 8.34
N ALA A 57 -8.14 -1.86 9.62
CA ALA A 57 -9.13 -0.92 10.13
C ALA A 57 -8.59 0.52 10.29
N THR A 58 -7.31 0.76 9.98
CA THR A 58 -6.68 2.08 10.07
C THR A 58 -6.10 2.47 8.71
N ILE A 59 -6.70 3.49 8.09
CA ILE A 59 -6.36 3.94 6.74
C ILE A 59 -5.87 5.40 6.83
N PRO A 60 -4.77 5.78 6.15
CA PRO A 60 -3.95 4.96 5.26
C PRO A 60 -3.16 3.87 5.98
N GLY A 61 -3.10 2.69 5.37
CA GLY A 61 -2.46 1.49 5.92
C GLY A 61 -2.17 0.46 4.84
N ALA A 62 -1.29 -0.50 5.14
CA ALA A 62 -0.86 -1.51 4.18
C ALA A 62 -1.24 -2.94 4.61
N ILE A 63 -1.61 -3.77 3.63
CA ILE A 63 -1.72 -5.23 3.80
C ILE A 63 -0.63 -5.90 2.97
N ASP A 64 0.22 -6.68 3.62
CA ASP A 64 1.25 -7.51 2.97
C ASP A 64 0.78 -8.97 2.91
N PHE A 65 0.85 -9.60 1.73
CA PHE A 65 0.42 -10.99 1.50
C PHE A 65 1.31 -11.71 0.47
N PRO A 66 1.28 -13.05 0.42
CA PRO A 66 2.10 -13.83 -0.50
C PRO A 66 1.74 -13.55 -1.97
N GLN A 67 2.74 -13.60 -2.84
CA GLN A 67 2.52 -13.54 -4.30
C GLN A 67 1.60 -14.67 -4.79
N ALA A 68 1.57 -15.82 -4.10
CA ALA A 68 0.65 -16.92 -4.44
C ALA A 68 -0.83 -16.53 -4.32
N ASP A 69 -1.15 -15.55 -3.48
CA ASP A 69 -2.50 -15.00 -3.28
C ASP A 69 -2.75 -13.77 -4.17
N ARG A 70 -2.00 -13.61 -5.28
CA ARG A 70 -2.12 -12.46 -6.20
C ARG A 70 -3.53 -12.22 -6.72
N THR A 71 -4.40 -13.23 -6.77
CA THR A 71 -5.79 -13.10 -7.21
C THR A 71 -6.78 -13.21 -6.06
N ALA A 72 -6.32 -13.09 -4.82
CA ALA A 72 -7.17 -13.09 -3.64
C ALA A 72 -8.22 -11.97 -3.73
N PRO A 73 -9.49 -12.23 -3.36
CA PRO A 73 -10.48 -11.18 -3.24
C PRO A 73 -9.99 -10.08 -2.29
N SER A 74 -10.08 -8.82 -2.74
CA SER A 74 -9.74 -7.65 -1.94
C SER A 74 -10.88 -6.64 -2.00
N SER A 75 -11.17 -5.99 -0.88
CA SER A 75 -12.26 -5.00 -0.79
C SER A 75 -12.00 -3.96 0.29
N CYS A 76 -12.70 -2.83 0.24
CA CYS A 76 -12.80 -1.88 1.34
C CYS A 76 -14.25 -1.48 1.59
N ASP A 77 -14.67 -1.51 2.85
CA ASP A 77 -15.88 -0.82 3.31
C ASP A 77 -15.55 0.66 3.51
N LEU A 78 -16.36 1.53 2.95
CA LEU A 78 -16.23 2.99 3.03
C LEU A 78 -17.13 3.56 4.13
N PRO A 79 -16.76 4.73 4.71
CA PRO A 79 -17.58 5.40 5.72
C PRO A 79 -18.99 5.78 5.26
N ASP A 80 -19.20 5.89 3.95
CA ASP A 80 -20.52 6.18 3.34
C ASP A 80 -21.41 4.94 3.20
N GLY A 81 -20.94 3.77 3.65
CA GLY A 81 -21.65 2.50 3.63
C GLY A 81 -21.49 1.70 2.33
N ARG A 82 -20.74 2.20 1.34
CA ARG A 82 -20.38 1.41 0.15
C ARG A 82 -19.27 0.41 0.45
N THR A 83 -19.30 -0.72 -0.21
CA THR A 83 -18.16 -1.64 -0.31
C THR A 83 -17.63 -1.58 -1.73
N VAL A 84 -16.32 -1.46 -1.88
CA VAL A 84 -15.65 -1.45 -3.19
C VAL A 84 -14.71 -2.64 -3.31
N ALA A 85 -14.73 -3.32 -4.44
CA ALA A 85 -13.81 -4.38 -4.78
C ALA A 85 -12.52 -3.79 -5.35
N ILE A 86 -11.37 -4.35 -5.00
CA ILE A 86 -10.05 -3.87 -5.44
C ILE A 86 -9.39 -4.96 -6.27
N THR A 87 -8.91 -4.60 -7.46
CA THR A 87 -8.32 -5.55 -8.42
C THR A 87 -6.89 -5.21 -8.82
N ALA A 88 -6.30 -4.15 -8.25
CA ALA A 88 -4.97 -3.66 -8.62
C ALA A 88 -3.86 -4.74 -8.51
N HIS A 89 -3.93 -5.61 -7.51
CA HIS A 89 -2.97 -6.71 -7.32
C HIS A 89 -3.00 -7.75 -8.45
N ASN A 90 -4.09 -7.86 -9.21
CA ASN A 90 -4.18 -8.75 -10.36
C ASN A 90 -3.25 -8.33 -11.51
N PHE A 91 -2.74 -7.10 -11.50
CA PHE A 91 -1.80 -6.60 -12.51
C PHE A 91 -0.33 -6.88 -12.17
N VAL A 92 -0.03 -7.39 -10.97
CA VAL A 92 1.34 -7.76 -10.59
C VAL A 92 1.81 -8.92 -11.50
N PRO A 93 3.04 -8.87 -12.06
CA PRO A 93 3.60 -9.96 -12.85
C PRO A 93 3.69 -11.26 -12.06
N GLU A 94 3.59 -12.42 -12.73
CA GLU A 94 3.66 -13.71 -12.05
C GLU A 94 5.05 -14.00 -11.49
N ASN A 95 6.11 -13.61 -12.20
CA ASN A 95 7.52 -13.70 -11.78
C ASN A 95 7.95 -12.57 -10.82
N ASN A 96 7.00 -11.97 -10.09
CA ASN A 96 7.28 -10.92 -9.12
C ASN A 96 7.99 -11.49 -7.88
N ARG A 97 9.04 -10.79 -7.43
CA ARG A 97 9.70 -11.01 -6.15
C ARG A 97 9.10 -10.14 -5.04
N VAL A 98 8.90 -8.85 -5.31
CA VAL A 98 8.29 -7.89 -4.38
C VAL A 98 7.53 -6.85 -5.18
N ALA A 99 6.24 -6.67 -4.88
CA ALA A 99 5.42 -5.61 -5.44
C ALA A 99 4.91 -4.69 -4.34
N GLY A 100 5.02 -3.38 -4.56
CA GLY A 100 4.32 -2.35 -3.79
C GLY A 100 3.22 -1.75 -4.66
N ILE A 101 2.01 -1.65 -4.12
CA ILE A 101 0.83 -1.13 -4.79
C ILE A 101 0.26 -0.01 -3.95
N THR A 102 -0.01 1.15 -4.54
CA THR A 102 -0.85 2.19 -3.91
C THR A 102 -2.18 2.24 -4.64
N VAL A 103 -3.29 2.06 -3.92
CA VAL A 103 -4.64 2.07 -4.47
C VAL A 103 -5.37 3.33 -4.02
N TYR A 104 -6.00 4.02 -4.97
CA TYR A 104 -6.75 5.25 -4.74
C TYR A 104 -8.27 5.03 -4.91
N PRO A 105 -9.12 5.86 -4.28
CA PRO A 105 -10.57 5.70 -4.32
C PRO A 105 -11.18 5.95 -5.70
N ASP A 106 -10.44 6.61 -6.59
CA ASP A 106 -10.83 6.92 -7.96
C ASP A 106 -10.54 5.77 -8.95
N GLY A 107 -10.09 4.61 -8.46
CA GLY A 107 -9.80 3.46 -9.30
C GLY A 107 -8.41 3.46 -9.93
N ARG A 108 -7.57 4.48 -9.68
CA ARG A 108 -6.17 4.43 -10.08
C ARG A 108 -5.36 3.59 -9.09
N ALA A 109 -4.33 2.92 -9.60
CA ALA A 109 -3.28 2.37 -8.76
C ALA A 109 -1.89 2.58 -9.37
N TYR A 110 -0.89 2.68 -8.50
CA TYR A 110 0.53 2.69 -8.89
C TYR A 110 1.19 1.42 -8.36
N ILE A 111 1.81 0.66 -9.24
CA ILE A 111 2.49 -0.60 -8.92
C ILE A 111 3.97 -0.45 -9.25
N THR A 112 4.83 -0.70 -8.28
CA THR A 112 6.26 -0.93 -8.49
C THR A 112 6.58 -2.36 -8.12
N SER A 113 7.10 -3.13 -9.08
CA SER A 113 7.42 -4.56 -8.92
C SER A 113 8.86 -4.84 -9.32
N SER A 114 9.57 -5.59 -8.49
CA SER A 114 10.84 -6.21 -8.86
C SER A 114 10.61 -7.67 -9.27
N THR A 115 11.15 -8.12 -10.39
CA THR A 115 11.03 -9.51 -10.86
C THR A 115 12.15 -10.41 -10.33
N GLU A 116 11.97 -11.72 -10.47
CA GLU A 116 13.01 -12.72 -10.20
C GLU A 116 14.25 -12.54 -11.10
N ASP A 117 14.05 -12.04 -12.32
CA ASP A 117 15.11 -11.76 -13.30
C ASP A 117 15.92 -10.47 -12.97
N GLY A 118 15.48 -9.72 -11.95
CA GLY A 118 16.11 -8.48 -11.51
C GLY A 118 15.58 -7.21 -12.19
N ASP A 119 14.51 -7.33 -12.99
CA ASP A 119 13.89 -6.18 -13.63
C ASP A 119 13.06 -5.36 -12.63
N LEU A 120 12.94 -4.06 -12.92
CA LEU A 120 12.02 -3.16 -12.25
C LEU A 120 10.90 -2.78 -13.23
N ILE A 121 9.66 -3.09 -12.85
CA ILE A 121 8.46 -2.81 -13.64
C ILE A 121 7.62 -1.79 -12.87
N ASN A 122 7.16 -0.76 -13.59
CA ASN A 122 6.17 0.20 -13.08
C ASN A 122 4.89 0.09 -13.92
N LEU A 123 3.74 -0.02 -13.25
CA LEU A 123 2.43 -0.11 -13.88
C LEU A 123 1.48 0.92 -13.26
N GLU A 124 0.59 1.47 -14.07
CA GLU A 124 -0.39 2.47 -13.66
C GLU A 124 -1.81 2.10 -14.13
N PRO A 125 -2.38 0.98 -13.64
CA PRO A 125 -3.72 0.57 -14.05
C PRO A 125 -4.79 1.56 -13.57
N VAL A 126 -5.87 1.62 -14.35
CA VAL A 126 -7.11 2.35 -14.05
C VAL A 126 -8.25 1.36 -13.84
N ASP A 127 -9.39 1.83 -13.32
CA ASP A 127 -10.59 1.02 -13.04
C ASP A 127 -10.34 -0.17 -12.09
N THR A 128 -9.36 -0.02 -11.18
CA THR A 128 -9.00 -1.06 -10.22
C THR A 128 -9.89 -1.10 -8.98
N VAL A 129 -10.94 -0.28 -8.94
CA VAL A 129 -11.91 -0.16 -7.85
C VAL A 129 -13.30 -0.20 -8.48
N ASN A 130 -14.13 -1.17 -8.07
CA ASN A 130 -15.48 -1.38 -8.64
C ASN A 130 -16.53 -1.59 -7.55
#